data_AF-A0A8T4QAK8-F1
#
_entry.id   AF-A0A8T4QAK8-F1
#
_cell.length_a   1.000
_cell.length_b   1.000
_cell.length_c   1.000
_cell.angle_alpha   90.00
_cell.angle_beta   90.00
_cell.angle_gamma   90.00
#
_symmetry.space_group_name_H-M   'P 1'
#
loop_
_entity.id
_entity.type
_entity.pdbx_description
1 polymer ?
#
loop_
_entity_poly.entity_id
_entity_poly.type
_entity_poly.pdbx_seq_one_letter_code
_entity_poly.pdbx_strand_id
1 'polypeptide(L)' 'MTIRAMRGIRPGEELCFHYALNVLESFRMKCHCGSRGCKGFMIAPFFRLSKKEQRKLAPYLDDWFRREFGEELKNLEE' A
#
# COMPACT_ATOMS: atom_id res chain seq x y z
N MET A 1 7.72 5.61 -10.97
CA MET A 1 7.20 4.56 -10.06
C MET A 1 7.80 3.24 -10.49
N THR A 2 8.44 2.52 -9.56
CA THR A 2 9.09 1.24 -9.84
C THR A 2 8.52 0.19 -8.90
N ILE A 3 8.16 -0.98 -9.43
CA ILE A 3 7.66 -2.09 -8.62
C ILE A 3 8.83 -3.02 -8.31
N ARG A 4 9.02 -3.35 -7.02
CA ARG A 4 10.06 -4.26 -6.54
C ARG A 4 9.43 -5.48 -5.89
N ALA A 5 9.96 -6.66 -6.21
CA ALA A 5 9.49 -7.90 -5.62
C ALA A 5 9.84 -7.97 -4.12
N MET A 6 8.86 -8.34 -3.29
CA MET A 6 9.05 -8.54 -1.84
C MET A 6 9.56 -9.95 -1.49
N ARG A 7 9.49 -10.88 -2.44
CA ARG A 7 9.91 -12.29 -2.31
C ARG A 7 10.19 -12.88 -3.69
N GLY A 8 10.72 -14.10 -3.72
CA GLY A 8 10.75 -14.89 -4.95
C GLY A 8 9.34 -15.12 -5.51
N ILE A 9 9.21 -15.00 -6.84
CA ILE A 9 7.96 -15.17 -7.60
C ILE A 9 8.16 -16.33 -8.56
N ARG A 10 7.19 -17.26 -8.61
CA ARG A 10 7.28 -18.42 -9.50
C ARG A 10 6.77 -18.07 -10.91
N PRO A 11 7.28 -18.73 -11.96
CA PRO A 11 6.68 -18.61 -13.30
C PRO A 11 5.18 -18.96 -13.28
N GLY A 12 4.36 -18.11 -13.91
CA GLY A 12 2.90 -18.26 -13.96
C GLY A 12 2.14 -17.69 -12.76
N GLU A 13 2.82 -17.16 -11.74
CA GLU A 13 2.19 -16.48 -10.62
C GLU A 13 1.76 -15.04 -11.01
N GLU A 14 0.54 -14.64 -10.63
CA GLU A 14 0.07 -13.26 -10.82
C GLU A 14 0.90 -12.28 -9.96
N LEU A 15 1.33 -11.17 -10.56
CA LEU A 15 2.01 -10.09 -9.85
C LEU A 15 1.00 -9.20 -9.13
N CYS A 16 1.02 -9.25 -7.81
CA CYS A 16 0.15 -8.44 -6.96
C CYS A 16 0.95 -7.39 -6.17
N PHE A 17 0.37 -6.21 -5.99
CA PHE A 17 0.91 -5.16 -5.12
C PHE A 17 -0.22 -4.46 -4.35
N HIS A 18 0.14 -3.69 -3.32
CA HIS A 18 -0.86 -2.99 -2.50
C HIS A 18 -1.20 -1.62 -3.12
N TYR A 19 -2.39 -1.52 -3.71
CA TYR A 19 -2.87 -0.37 -4.47
C TYR A 19 -2.94 0.97 -3.69
N ALA A 20 -2.83 0.95 -2.37
CA ALA A 20 -2.77 2.18 -1.58
C ALA A 20 -1.40 2.88 -1.62
N LEU A 21 -0.33 2.15 -1.99
CA LEU A 21 1.02 2.69 -2.03
C LEU A 21 1.17 3.67 -3.20
N ASN A 22 1.69 4.86 -2.93
CA ASN A 22 2.07 5.84 -3.96
C ASN A 22 0.89 6.29 -4.86
N VAL A 23 -0.35 6.19 -4.39
CA VAL A 23 -1.57 6.62 -5.08
C VAL A 23 -2.16 7.82 -4.37
N LEU A 24 -2.61 8.82 -5.13
CA LEU A 24 -3.28 10.02 -4.61
C LEU A 24 -4.80 9.93 -4.75
N GLU A 25 -5.27 9.20 -5.77
CA GLU A 25 -6.67 9.03 -6.06
C GLU A 25 -7.38 8.23 -4.96
N SER A 26 -8.56 8.72 -4.60
CA SER A 26 -9.39 8.12 -3.57
C SER A 26 -10.35 7.11 -4.19
N PHE A 27 -10.25 5.84 -3.80
CA PHE A 27 -11.19 4.82 -4.22
C PHE A 27 -11.39 3.73 -3.17
N ARG A 28 -12.48 2.99 -3.35
CA ARG A 28 -12.78 1.75 -2.62
C ARG A 28 -13.40 0.75 -3.57
N MET A 29 -12.78 -0.42 -3.70
CA MET A 29 -13.25 -1.48 -4.61
C MET A 29 -13.28 -2.83 -3.90
N LYS A 30 -14.19 -3.72 -4.30
CA LYS A 30 -14.25 -5.08 -3.76
C LYS A 30 -12.97 -5.84 -4.15
N CYS A 31 -12.37 -6.51 -3.18
CA CYS A 31 -11.14 -7.28 -3.37
C CYS A 31 -11.46 -8.77 -3.54
N HIS A 32 -10.83 -9.39 -4.53
CA HIS A 32 -11.02 -10.80 -4.90
C HIS A 32 -9.73 -11.63 -4.78
N CYS A 33 -8.72 -11.14 -4.06
CA CYS A 33 -7.38 -11.77 -4.03
C CYS A 33 -7.31 -13.15 -3.34
N GLY A 34 -8.36 -13.58 -2.63
CA GLY A 34 -8.40 -14.90 -1.96
C GLY A 34 -7.46 -15.07 -0.75
N SER A 35 -6.68 -14.04 -0.37
CA SER A 35 -5.75 -14.15 0.77
C SER A 35 -6.48 -14.30 2.11
N ARG A 36 -5.95 -15.16 3.00
CA ARG A 36 -6.49 -15.38 4.37
C ARG A 36 -6.56 -14.08 5.20
N GLY A 37 -5.68 -13.12 4.93
CA GLY A 37 -5.66 -11.82 5.61
C GLY A 37 -6.47 -10.72 4.94
N CYS A 38 -7.22 -11.03 3.88
CA CYS A 38 -7.94 -10.03 3.09
C CYS A 38 -9.04 -9.33 3.90
N LYS A 39 -9.20 -8.02 3.67
CA LYS A 39 -10.25 -7.19 4.29
C LYS A 39 -11.52 -7.06 3.44
N GLY A 40 -11.57 -7.76 2.30
CA GLY A 40 -12.68 -7.72 1.34
C GLY A 40 -12.72 -6.49 0.44
N PHE A 41 -11.89 -5.47 0.69
CA PHE A 41 -11.82 -4.24 -0.12
C PHE A 41 -10.39 -3.76 -0.32
N MET A 42 -10.12 -3.18 -1.48
CA MET A 42 -8.97 -2.33 -1.76
C MET A 42 -9.36 -0.88 -1.45
N ILE A 43 -8.52 -0.17 -0.71
CA ILE A 43 -8.75 1.22 -0.30
C ILE A 43 -7.50 2.02 -0.63
N ALA A 44 -7.66 3.18 -1.26
CA ALA A 44 -6.63 4.16 -1.53
C ALA A 44 -7.18 5.58 -1.33
N PRO A 45 -6.34 6.60 -1.05
CA PRO A 45 -4.87 6.55 -0.93
C PRO A 45 -4.37 5.95 0.40
N PHE A 46 -3.04 5.83 0.56
CA PHE A 46 -2.34 5.33 1.76
C PHE A 46 -2.94 5.84 3.09
N PHE A 47 -3.20 7.15 3.18
CA PHE A 47 -3.72 7.78 4.40
C PHE A 47 -5.16 7.39 4.77
N ARG A 48 -5.90 6.70 3.88
CA ARG A 48 -7.23 6.14 4.19
C ARG A 48 -7.19 4.76 4.85
N LEU A 49 -6.02 4.13 4.93
CA LEU A 49 -5.85 2.87 5.64
C LEU A 49 -5.88 3.09 7.16
N SER A 50 -6.04 2.02 7.95
CA SER A 50 -5.87 2.15 9.40
C SER A 50 -4.43 2.52 9.76
N LYS A 51 -4.20 3.22 10.88
CA LYS A 51 -2.84 3.58 11.34
C LYS A 51 -1.90 2.36 11.44
N LYS A 52 -2.44 1.19 11.84
CA LYS A 52 -1.70 -0.09 11.86
C LYS A 52 -1.23 -0.52 10.47
N GLU A 53 -2.09 -0.41 9.47
CA GLU A 53 -1.74 -0.72 8.07
C GLU A 53 -0.77 0.30 7.50
N GLN A 54 -0.96 1.59 7.80
CA GLN A 54 -0.05 2.66 7.41
C GLN A 54 1.36 2.40 7.94
N ARG A 55 1.53 2.12 9.24
CA ARG A 55 2.85 1.78 9.83
C ARG A 55 3.49 0.56 9.15
N LYS A 56 2.70 -0.47 8.82
CA LYS A 56 3.20 -1.67 8.13
C LYS A 56 3.66 -1.38 6.70
N LEU A 57 2.97 -0.50 6.01
CA LEU A 57 3.21 -0.20 4.59
C LEU A 57 4.16 0.98 4.37
N ALA A 58 4.34 1.85 5.37
CA ALA A 58 5.20 3.02 5.32
C ALA A 58 6.63 2.72 4.81
N PRO A 59 7.29 1.60 5.15
CA PRO A 59 8.61 1.26 4.60
C PRO A 59 8.64 1.10 3.07
N TYR A 60 7.51 0.85 2.41
CA TYR A 60 7.41 0.61 0.97
C TYR A 60 6.95 1.84 0.16
N LEU A 61 6.79 3.00 0.80
CA LEU A 61 6.52 4.26 0.09
C LEU A 61 7.75 4.74 -0.69
N ASP A 62 7.51 5.22 -1.90
CA ASP A 62 8.55 5.78 -2.78
C ASP A 62 9.07 7.11 -2.22
N ASP A 63 10.31 7.45 -2.57
CA ASP A 63 10.97 8.67 -2.11
C ASP A 63 10.19 9.95 -2.45
N TRP A 64 9.54 9.99 -3.62
CA TRP A 64 8.73 11.14 -4.01
C TRP A 64 7.52 11.34 -3.08
N PHE A 65 6.84 10.25 -2.73
CA PHE A 65 5.67 10.27 -1.85
C PHE A 65 6.08 10.71 -0.44
N ARG A 66 7.23 10.24 0.04
CA ARG A 66 7.80 10.65 1.32
C ARG A 66 8.17 12.14 1.37
N ARG A 67 8.72 12.68 0.27
CA ARG A 67 9.06 14.10 0.16
C ARG A 67 7.81 14.98 0.13
N GLU A 68 6.76 14.53 -0.55
CA GLU A 68 5.52 15.29 -0.70
C GLU A 68 4.68 15.30 0.58
N PHE A 69 4.55 14.16 1.26
CA PHE A 69 3.70 13.98 2.45
C PHE A 69 4.50 13.81 3.75
N GLY A 70 5.68 14.45 3.83
CA GLY A 70 6.61 14.25 4.95
C GLY A 70 6.02 14.61 6.31
N GLU A 71 5.21 15.68 6.40
CA GLU A 71 4.58 16.11 7.65
C GLU A 71 3.47 15.14 8.09
N GLU A 72 2.64 14.67 7.15
CA GLU A 72 1.58 13.71 7.44
C GLU A 72 2.14 12.35 7.88
N LEU A 73 3.31 11.96 7.36
CA LEU A 73 3.99 10.74 7.75
C LEU A 73 4.58 10.81 9.16
N LYS A 74 5.05 11.98 9.63
CA LYS A 74 5.53 12.17 11.02
C LYS A 74 4.43 11.86 12.04
N ASN A 75 3.18 12.23 11.73
CA ASN A 75 1.99 11.96 12.56
C ASN A 75 1.58 10.47 12.62
N LEU A 76 2.39 9.55 12.09
CA LEU A 76 2.21 8.10 12.21
C LEU A 76 3.06 7.48 13.31
N GLU A 77 4.10 8.17 13.75
CA GLU A 77 5.07 7.69 14.73
C GLU A 77 4.64 7.98 16.17
N GLU A 78 3.71 8.92 16.36
CA GLU A 78 2.94 9.18 17.59
C GLU A 78 1.86 8.10 17.84
#